data_AF-A0A937Y2M3-F1
#
_entry.id   AF-A0A937Y2M3-F1
#
_cell.length_a   1.000
_cell.length_b   1.000
_cell.length_c   1.000
_cell.angle_alpha   90.00
_cell.angle_beta   90.00
_cell.angle_gamma   90.00
#
_symmetry.space_group_name_H-M   'P 1'
#
loop_
_entity.id
_entity.type
_entity.pdbx_description
1 polymer ?
#
loop_
_entity_poly.entity_id
_entity_poly.type
_entity_poly.pdbx_seq_one_letter_code
_entity_poly.pdbx_strand_id
1 'polypeptide(L)'
;MIEVRKNGPYLVRGPCRLRDALGNDLPTGGSYALCRCGNSSKKPFCDGTHKKTGFDGARLAVGSGVVDAFRGRRITIHDNRAVCSHSGVCTDNLSAVFRLGKEPWIDPDAADAEAVAALVRRCPSGALRYSIEKQSPPEASGDPSITVSKNGPYYVTGHVGVTNTGEQPPVAGRYALCRCGASKNKPYCDGTHWAVGFDENRGPQAGVWIPPGGMRRFSLAAGAVLLAGVTAAILAIEAAGKWSAPGFLFSGALIPDLNLALQVLLVAGLTFGAWLAKRGNIAAHRYNQTIWVLLNAVLVVLIMARGMENAAFEAASDLAKPHILVPWLHAAVGTVTVSAGLWLIAQMNGLLPKPLHVRGWKTLMRLTLAGYWVVAALGFAIYYLWFLR
;
A
#
# COMPACT_ATOMS: atom_id res chain seq x y z
N MET A 1 -14.53 19.64 23.26
CA MET A 1 -13.71 18.44 23.53
C MET A 1 -13.91 17.42 22.41
N ILE A 2 -12.88 16.64 22.08
CA ILE A 2 -12.93 15.51 21.15
C ILE A 2 -12.71 14.21 21.92
N GLU A 3 -13.64 13.28 21.85
CA GLU A 3 -13.51 11.94 22.43
C GLU A 3 -13.15 10.94 21.32
N VAL A 4 -12.03 10.22 21.47
CA VAL A 4 -11.65 9.16 20.53
C VAL A 4 -12.36 7.86 20.91
N ARG A 5 -13.38 7.45 20.13
CA ARG A 5 -14.07 6.17 20.39
C ARG A 5 -13.20 4.99 19.98
N LYS A 6 -13.05 3.99 20.85
CA LYS A 6 -12.37 2.72 20.53
C LYS A 6 -12.94 2.13 19.24
N ASN A 7 -12.08 1.87 18.25
CA ASN A 7 -12.45 1.36 16.92
C ASN A 7 -13.58 2.13 16.22
N GLY A 8 -13.75 3.40 16.58
CA GLY A 8 -14.88 4.24 16.16
C GLY A 8 -14.46 5.66 15.78
N PRO A 9 -15.45 6.56 15.63
CA PRO A 9 -15.22 7.94 15.18
C PRO A 9 -14.57 8.81 16.25
N TYR A 10 -14.25 10.05 15.87
CA TYR A 10 -14.05 11.14 16.81
C TYR A 10 -15.41 11.75 17.15
N LEU A 11 -15.76 11.81 18.43
CA LEU A 11 -16.97 12.47 18.89
C LEU A 11 -16.63 13.86 19.39
N VAL A 12 -17.08 14.88 18.69
CA VAL A 12 -16.87 16.28 19.06
C VAL A 12 -18.05 16.74 19.89
N ARG A 13 -17.77 17.31 21.08
CA ARG A 13 -18.76 17.82 22.03
C ARG A 13 -18.45 19.26 22.40
N GLY A 14 -19.48 20.10 22.44
CA GLY A 14 -19.39 21.53 22.77
C GLY A 14 -19.14 22.40 21.52
N PRO A 15 -19.05 23.73 21.71
CA PRO A 15 -18.84 24.67 20.61
C PRO A 15 -17.47 24.44 19.98
N CYS A 16 -17.45 23.92 18.74
CA CYS A 16 -16.23 23.73 17.97
C CYS A 16 -16.58 23.78 16.48
N ARG A 17 -16.12 24.83 15.79
CA ARG A 17 -16.42 25.05 14.37
C ARG A 17 -15.74 24.00 13.50
N LEU A 18 -16.50 23.33 12.64
CA LEU A 18 -15.95 22.47 11.61
C LEU A 18 -15.82 23.27 10.31
N ARG A 19 -14.64 23.23 9.68
CA ARG A 19 -14.36 23.94 8.41
C ARG A 19 -13.93 22.98 7.33
N ASP A 20 -14.28 23.30 6.09
CA ASP A 20 -13.73 22.62 4.91
C ASP A 20 -12.30 23.10 4.60
N ALA A 21 -11.70 22.55 3.53
CA ALA A 21 -10.35 22.90 3.10
C ALA A 21 -10.21 24.33 2.55
N LEU A 22 -11.32 24.98 2.20
CA LEU A 22 -11.39 26.36 1.73
C LEU A 22 -11.62 27.35 2.89
N GLY A 23 -11.87 26.84 4.09
CA GLY A 23 -12.12 27.62 5.30
C GLY A 23 -13.59 27.94 5.55
N ASN A 24 -14.52 27.42 4.74
CA ASN A 24 -15.94 27.62 4.95
C ASN A 24 -16.43 26.79 6.14
N ASP A 25 -17.28 27.36 6.97
CA ASP A 25 -17.89 26.63 8.08
C ASP A 25 -18.90 25.59 7.54
N LEU A 26 -18.77 24.36 8.00
CA LEU A 26 -19.70 23.27 7.73
C LEU A 26 -20.81 23.27 8.79
N PRO A 27 -22.06 22.96 8.42
CA PRO A 27 -23.16 22.95 9.37
C PRO A 27 -22.96 21.85 10.41
N THR A 28 -22.77 22.26 11.67
CA THR A 28 -22.62 21.36 12.81
C THR A 28 -23.49 21.80 13.98
N GLY A 29 -24.20 20.86 14.60
CA GLY A 29 -24.85 21.10 15.90
C GLY A 29 -23.85 21.09 17.06
N GLY A 30 -24.35 21.17 18.30
CA GLY A 30 -23.50 21.16 19.51
C GLY A 30 -22.72 19.85 19.77
N SER A 31 -23.01 18.78 19.03
CA SER A 31 -22.21 17.54 19.02
C SER A 31 -22.30 16.85 17.66
N TYR A 32 -21.18 16.32 17.17
CA TYR A 32 -21.09 15.63 15.88
C TYR A 32 -19.98 14.58 15.87
N ALA A 33 -20.08 13.61 14.96
CA ALA A 33 -19.11 12.51 14.86
C ALA A 33 -18.33 12.59 13.53
N LEU A 34 -17.00 12.65 13.61
CA LEU A 34 -16.10 12.68 12.45
C LEU A 34 -15.55 11.29 12.11
N CYS A 35 -15.44 11.01 10.81
CA CYS A 35 -14.92 9.75 10.30
C CYS A 35 -13.43 9.59 10.62
N ARG A 36 -13.10 8.54 11.38
CA ARG A 36 -11.70 8.17 11.67
C ARG A 36 -11.18 7.02 10.79
N CYS A 37 -12.08 6.19 10.26
CA CYS A 37 -11.72 4.98 9.53
C CYS A 37 -11.40 5.18 8.05
N GLY A 38 -11.63 6.37 7.49
CA GLY A 38 -11.42 6.66 6.07
C GLY A 38 -12.47 6.09 5.11
N ASN A 39 -13.49 5.37 5.59
CA ASN A 39 -14.43 4.64 4.71
C ASN A 39 -15.88 5.16 4.72
N SER A 40 -16.20 6.23 5.45
CA SER A 40 -17.57 6.78 5.46
C SER A 40 -18.03 7.22 4.05
N SER A 41 -19.29 7.00 3.69
CA SER A 41 -19.93 7.61 2.50
C SER A 41 -20.26 9.09 2.71
N LYS A 42 -20.34 9.53 3.97
CA LYS A 42 -20.77 10.87 4.36
C LYS A 42 -19.61 11.70 4.93
N LYS A 43 -18.38 11.50 4.42
CA LYS A 43 -17.22 12.25 4.89
C LYS A 43 -17.49 13.76 4.79
N PRO A 44 -17.02 14.57 5.76
CA PRO A 44 -16.15 14.20 6.87
C PRO A 44 -16.84 13.51 8.06
N PHE A 45 -18.16 13.32 8.02
CA PHE A 45 -18.93 12.74 9.11
C PHE A 45 -18.87 11.22 9.14
N CYS A 46 -19.07 10.65 10.32
CA CYS A 46 -19.17 9.21 10.52
C CYS A 46 -20.59 8.71 10.21
N ASP A 47 -20.70 7.64 9.42
CA ASP A 47 -21.95 6.98 9.05
C ASP A 47 -22.08 5.55 9.62
N GLY A 48 -21.18 5.14 10.52
CA GLY A 48 -21.14 3.80 11.09
C GLY A 48 -20.32 2.77 10.32
N THR A 49 -19.78 3.11 9.14
CA THR A 49 -19.01 2.18 8.29
C THR A 49 -17.80 1.54 8.99
N HIS A 50 -17.24 2.18 10.01
CA HIS A 50 -16.15 1.62 10.83
C HIS A 50 -16.49 0.26 11.46
N LYS A 51 -17.76 0.02 11.84
CA LYS A 51 -18.21 -1.28 12.37
C LYS A 51 -18.18 -2.36 11.28
N LYS A 52 -18.70 -2.01 10.10
CA LYS A 52 -18.78 -2.92 8.94
C LYS A 52 -17.42 -3.26 8.36
N THR A 53 -16.44 -2.36 8.48
CA THR A 53 -15.09 -2.53 7.94
C THR A 53 -14.10 -3.11 8.95
N GLY A 54 -14.52 -3.38 10.19
CA GLY A 54 -13.64 -3.86 11.25
C GLY A 54 -12.50 -2.90 11.55
N PHE A 55 -12.76 -1.59 11.52
CA PHE A 55 -11.73 -0.56 11.70
C PHE A 55 -10.97 -0.75 13.03
N ASP A 56 -9.66 -0.92 12.95
CA ASP A 56 -8.78 -0.94 14.10
C ASP A 56 -8.19 0.45 14.36
N GLY A 57 -8.61 1.01 15.50
CA GLY A 57 -8.20 2.32 15.97
C GLY A 57 -6.93 2.32 16.82
N ALA A 58 -6.26 1.17 16.97
CA ALA A 58 -5.05 1.02 17.78
C ALA A 58 -3.88 1.85 17.24
N ARG A 59 -3.06 2.32 18.18
CA ARG A 59 -1.78 2.96 17.92
C ARG A 59 -0.72 1.87 17.76
N LEU A 60 -0.02 1.86 16.63
CA LEU A 60 0.98 0.85 16.27
C LEU A 60 2.41 1.35 16.43
N ALA A 61 2.62 2.66 16.40
CA ALA A 61 3.91 3.31 16.56
C ALA A 61 3.81 4.41 17.62
N VAL A 62 4.75 4.39 18.56
CA VAL A 62 5.03 5.48 19.49
C VAL A 62 6.37 6.04 19.06
N GLY A 63 6.38 7.23 18.45
CA GLY A 63 7.65 7.92 18.24
C GLY A 63 8.26 8.25 19.60
N SER A 64 9.59 8.35 19.70
CA SER A 64 10.30 8.51 20.97
C SER A 64 9.91 9.78 21.77
N GLY A 65 9.12 10.67 21.20
CA GLY A 65 8.73 11.94 21.80
C GLY A 65 9.89 12.93 21.94
N VAL A 66 11.08 12.56 21.47
CA VAL A 66 12.26 13.40 21.49
C VAL A 66 11.99 14.66 20.69
N VAL A 67 12.35 15.78 21.29
CA VAL A 67 12.25 17.11 20.70
C VAL A 67 13.67 17.59 20.42
N ASP A 68 14.02 17.64 19.15
CA ASP A 68 15.33 18.12 18.71
C ASP A 68 15.35 19.65 18.72
N ALA A 69 16.38 20.25 19.29
CA ALA A 69 16.53 21.70 19.39
C ALA A 69 17.66 22.21 18.48
N PHE A 70 17.29 22.95 17.44
CA PHE A 70 18.20 23.58 16.50
C PHE A 70 18.40 25.04 16.90
N ARG A 71 19.57 25.34 17.48
CA ARG A 71 19.89 26.67 18.02
C ARG A 71 20.49 27.56 16.93
N GLY A 72 19.87 28.70 16.66
CA GLY A 72 20.48 29.80 15.90
C GLY A 72 20.78 31.01 16.77
N ARG A 73 21.22 32.11 16.15
CA ARG A 73 21.64 33.33 16.87
C ARG A 73 20.50 34.03 17.61
N ARG A 74 19.32 34.15 16.98
CA ARG A 74 18.14 34.85 17.54
C ARG A 74 16.96 33.94 17.89
N ILE A 75 16.91 32.74 17.31
CA ILE A 75 15.79 31.82 17.44
C ILE A 75 16.29 30.38 17.57
N THR A 76 15.64 29.60 18.44
CA THR A 76 15.81 28.15 18.49
C THR A 76 14.56 27.49 17.94
N ILE A 77 14.70 26.57 16.99
CA ILE A 77 13.60 25.78 16.43
C ILE A 77 13.59 24.42 17.14
N HIS A 78 12.43 24.02 17.63
CA HIS A 78 12.20 22.73 18.28
C HIS A 78 11.39 21.83 17.33
N ASP A 79 11.92 20.66 16.96
CA ASP A 79 11.26 19.67 16.10
C ASP A 79 10.90 18.41 16.89
N ASN A 80 9.60 18.12 16.98
CA ASN A 80 9.09 16.84 17.45
C ASN A 80 8.63 16.02 16.25
N ARG A 81 9.55 15.23 15.68
CA ARG A 81 9.26 14.43 14.49
C ARG A 81 8.15 13.41 14.72
N ALA A 82 8.00 12.91 15.95
CA ALA A 82 7.00 11.89 16.30
C ALA A 82 5.55 12.35 16.04
N VAL A 83 5.32 13.67 15.92
CA VAL A 83 3.99 14.26 15.81
C VAL A 83 3.83 15.05 14.51
N CYS A 84 4.81 14.91 13.60
CA CYS A 84 4.76 15.52 12.28
C CYS A 84 3.65 14.90 11.44
N SER A 85 2.71 15.73 10.97
CA SER A 85 1.69 15.29 10.00
C SER A 85 2.19 15.23 8.56
N HIS A 86 3.47 15.55 8.33
CA HIS A 86 4.12 15.64 7.02
C HIS A 86 3.36 16.54 6.04
N SER A 87 2.97 17.74 6.49
CA SER A 87 2.19 18.69 5.69
C SER A 87 2.98 19.45 4.62
N GLY A 88 4.32 19.37 4.61
CA GLY A 88 5.17 20.10 3.66
C GLY A 88 5.33 21.61 3.91
N VAL A 89 4.45 22.23 4.71
CA VAL A 89 4.44 23.69 4.96
C VAL A 89 5.83 24.29 5.23
N CYS A 90 6.66 23.65 6.08
CA CYS A 90 7.98 24.18 6.39
C CYS A 90 8.97 24.10 5.22
N THR A 91 9.02 22.95 4.54
CA THR A 91 9.94 22.70 3.43
C THR A 91 9.54 23.46 2.17
N ASP A 92 8.25 23.68 1.97
CA ASP A 92 7.71 24.30 0.74
C ASP A 92 7.79 25.84 0.80
N ASN A 93 7.83 26.43 1.99
CA ASN A 93 7.75 27.89 2.17
C ASN A 93 9.04 28.51 2.73
N LEU A 94 9.97 27.73 3.28
CA LEU A 94 11.24 28.24 3.80
C LEU A 94 12.35 27.19 3.69
N SER A 95 12.57 26.70 2.46
CA SER A 95 13.52 25.61 2.14
C SER A 95 14.98 25.92 2.49
N ALA A 96 15.36 27.20 2.59
CA ALA A 96 16.68 27.61 3.07
C ALA A 96 16.90 27.22 4.54
N VAL A 97 15.83 27.29 5.36
CA VAL A 97 15.82 26.92 6.77
C VAL A 97 15.52 25.43 6.93
N PHE A 98 14.53 24.88 6.20
CA PHE A 98 14.10 23.47 6.30
C PHE A 98 14.56 22.67 5.06
N ARG A 99 15.76 22.10 5.16
CA ARG A 99 16.56 21.54 4.07
C ARG A 99 16.36 20.02 3.95
N LEU A 100 15.45 19.59 3.09
CA LEU A 100 15.25 18.17 2.80
C LEU A 100 16.53 17.53 2.23
N GLY A 101 17.00 16.45 2.85
CA GLY A 101 18.15 15.67 2.38
C GLY A 101 19.53 16.22 2.76
N LYS A 102 19.60 17.23 3.64
CA LYS A 102 20.84 17.77 4.19
C LYS A 102 20.83 17.68 5.71
N GLU A 103 21.99 17.47 6.32
CA GLU A 103 22.14 17.46 7.78
C GLU A 103 23.07 18.63 8.25
N PRO A 104 22.70 19.41 9.28
CA PRO A 104 21.41 19.41 9.94
C PRO A 104 20.31 19.86 8.97
N TRP A 105 19.15 19.20 9.04
CA TRP A 105 18.04 19.51 8.14
C TRP A 105 17.34 20.84 8.47
N ILE A 106 17.59 21.40 9.66
CA ILE A 106 17.14 22.74 10.06
C ILE A 106 18.35 23.67 10.22
N ASP A 107 18.27 24.85 9.63
CA ASP A 107 19.22 25.95 9.74
C ASP A 107 18.50 27.24 10.19
N PRO A 108 18.40 27.50 11.50
CA PRO A 108 17.60 28.62 12.01
C PRO A 108 18.11 30.01 11.59
N ASP A 109 19.38 30.12 11.20
CA ASP A 109 20.03 31.37 10.80
C ASP A 109 19.95 31.65 9.28
N ALA A 110 19.38 30.72 8.51
CA ALA A 110 19.23 30.86 7.05
C ALA A 110 18.11 31.84 6.63
N ALA A 111 17.36 32.41 7.57
CA ALA A 111 16.36 33.45 7.33
C ALA A 111 16.21 34.37 8.55
N ASP A 112 15.44 35.44 8.41
CA ASP A 112 15.08 36.30 9.53
C ASP A 112 14.28 35.53 10.60
N ALA A 113 14.56 35.78 11.88
CA ALA A 113 13.95 35.08 13.00
C ALA A 113 12.41 35.24 13.03
N GLU A 114 11.88 36.40 12.64
CA GLU A 114 10.44 36.62 12.56
C GLU A 114 9.82 35.83 11.41
N ALA A 115 10.51 35.73 10.26
CA ALA A 115 10.05 34.90 9.14
C ALA A 115 10.01 33.41 9.53
N VAL A 116 11.04 32.94 10.25
CA VAL A 116 11.08 31.59 10.83
C VAL A 116 9.92 31.38 11.81
N ALA A 117 9.74 32.30 12.76
CA ALA A 117 8.67 32.23 13.76
C ALA A 117 7.28 32.22 13.11
N ALA A 118 7.05 33.07 12.12
CA ALA A 118 5.80 33.13 11.35
C ALA A 118 5.51 31.80 10.62
N LEU A 119 6.53 31.17 10.03
CA LEU A 119 6.37 29.86 9.39
C LEU A 119 6.10 28.76 10.42
N VAL A 120 6.86 28.72 11.51
CA VAL A 120 6.71 27.70 12.56
C VAL A 120 5.30 27.75 13.15
N ARG A 121 4.72 28.95 13.35
CA ARG A 121 3.30 29.13 13.74
C ARG A 121 2.29 28.52 12.77
N ARG A 122 2.67 28.28 11.52
CA ARG A 122 1.83 27.63 10.49
C ARG A 122 1.96 26.11 10.48
N CYS A 123 2.85 25.51 11.28
CA CYS A 123 2.97 24.05 11.40
C CYS A 123 1.64 23.46 11.93
N PRO A 124 0.88 22.70 11.12
CA PRO A 124 -0.50 22.39 11.47
C PRO A 124 -0.63 21.28 12.52
N SER A 125 0.40 20.45 12.70
CA SER A 125 0.42 19.43 13.76
C SER A 125 1.12 19.89 15.04
N GLY A 126 1.70 21.09 15.06
CA GLY A 126 2.51 21.59 16.17
C GLY A 126 3.89 20.94 16.28
N ALA A 127 4.29 20.08 15.34
CA ALA A 127 5.60 19.42 15.39
C ALA A 127 6.78 20.40 15.48
N LEU A 128 6.65 21.58 14.86
CA LEU A 128 7.61 22.66 14.98
C LEU A 128 7.14 23.67 16.03
N ARG A 129 8.07 24.06 16.91
CA ARG A 129 7.94 25.19 17.85
C ARG A 129 9.20 26.04 17.80
N TYR A 130 9.18 27.21 18.43
CA TYR A 130 10.36 28.07 18.52
C TYR A 130 10.45 28.75 19.87
N SER A 131 11.63 29.23 20.23
CA SER A 131 11.85 30.09 21.39
C SER A 131 12.80 31.24 21.03
N ILE A 132 12.50 32.44 21.51
CA ILE A 132 13.31 33.67 21.34
C ILE A 132 13.74 34.10 22.75
N GLU A 133 15.04 34.34 22.97
CA GLU A 133 15.56 34.84 24.26
C GLU A 133 15.09 34.07 25.51
N LYS A 134 14.91 32.74 25.39
CA LYS A 134 14.35 31.83 26.42
C LYS A 134 12.89 32.10 26.81
N GLN A 135 12.18 32.97 26.11
CA GLN A 135 10.72 33.07 26.21
C GLN A 135 10.08 31.98 25.36
N SER A 136 9.15 31.25 25.99
CA SER A 136 8.32 30.26 25.31
C SER A 136 7.44 30.95 24.27
N PRO A 137 7.14 30.30 23.14
CA PRO A 137 6.26 30.88 22.14
C PRO A 137 4.86 31.08 22.74
N PRO A 138 4.12 32.11 22.33
CA PRO A 138 2.75 32.31 22.78
C PRO A 138 1.91 31.06 22.46
N GLU A 139 1.06 30.66 23.42
CA GLU A 139 0.12 29.57 23.20
C GLU A 139 -0.79 29.88 22.00
N ALA A 140 -1.26 28.83 21.33
CA ALA A 140 -2.11 28.97 20.16
C ALA A 140 -3.48 29.57 20.56
N SER A 141 -3.58 30.90 20.57
CA SER A 141 -4.81 31.65 20.81
C SER A 141 -5.78 31.51 19.63
N GLY A 142 -7.06 31.32 19.93
CA GLY A 142 -8.13 31.35 18.93
C GLY A 142 -9.29 30.44 19.31
N ASP A 143 -10.43 30.64 18.66
CA ASP A 143 -11.61 29.83 18.94
C ASP A 143 -11.39 28.35 18.57
N PRO A 144 -11.99 27.43 19.35
CA PRO A 144 -12.06 26.00 19.03
C PRO A 144 -12.51 25.72 17.58
N SER A 145 -11.65 25.14 16.76
CA SER A 145 -11.98 24.77 15.38
C SER A 145 -11.28 23.50 14.91
N ILE A 146 -11.96 22.78 14.01
CA ILE A 146 -11.45 21.63 13.28
C ILE A 146 -11.55 21.94 11.79
N THR A 147 -10.42 21.94 11.09
CA THR A 147 -10.37 22.12 9.63
C THR A 147 -10.13 20.77 8.95
N VAL A 148 -10.94 20.47 7.94
CA VAL A 148 -10.83 19.26 7.13
C VAL A 148 -9.86 19.55 5.99
N SER A 149 -8.64 19.00 6.06
CA SER A 149 -7.66 19.17 4.97
C SER A 149 -8.00 18.27 3.78
N LYS A 150 -7.92 18.80 2.55
CA LYS A 150 -8.22 18.06 1.32
C LYS A 150 -7.40 16.78 1.24
N ASN A 151 -8.06 15.63 1.08
CA ASN A 151 -7.42 14.30 1.10
C ASN A 151 -6.43 14.05 2.27
N GLY A 152 -6.62 14.79 3.37
CA GLY A 152 -5.66 14.85 4.47
C GLY A 152 -6.32 14.68 5.84
N PRO A 153 -5.58 15.01 6.92
CA PRO A 153 -6.05 14.90 8.29
C PRO A 153 -7.09 15.97 8.66
N TYR A 154 -7.59 15.86 9.89
CA TYR A 154 -8.25 16.99 10.54
C TYR A 154 -7.19 17.82 11.28
N TYR A 155 -7.13 19.12 11.03
CA TYR A 155 -6.32 20.05 11.80
C TYR A 155 -7.15 20.68 12.90
N VAL A 156 -6.71 20.53 14.14
CA VAL A 156 -7.43 21.04 15.31
C VAL A 156 -6.68 22.24 15.86
N THR A 157 -7.40 23.33 16.13
CA THR A 157 -6.87 24.59 16.67
C THR A 157 -7.77 25.11 17.81
N GLY A 158 -7.23 25.97 18.70
CA GLY A 158 -8.02 26.69 19.71
C GLY A 158 -8.32 25.88 20.97
N HIS A 159 -7.30 25.29 21.60
CA HIS A 159 -7.37 24.57 22.88
C HIS A 159 -8.49 23.51 22.99
N VAL A 160 -8.73 22.77 21.91
CA VAL A 160 -9.67 21.65 21.93
C VAL A 160 -9.01 20.44 22.61
N GLY A 161 -9.46 20.10 23.82
CA GLY A 161 -9.00 18.88 24.50
C GLY A 161 -9.39 17.61 23.75
N VAL A 162 -8.51 16.61 23.73
CA VAL A 162 -8.75 15.28 23.16
C VAL A 162 -8.60 14.20 24.24
N THR A 163 -9.55 13.26 24.32
CA THR A 163 -9.58 12.20 25.33
C THR A 163 -9.59 10.81 24.70
N ASN A 164 -9.33 9.78 25.51
CA ASN A 164 -9.27 8.36 25.10
C ASN A 164 -8.22 8.07 24.02
N THR A 165 -7.14 8.85 24.02
CA THR A 165 -5.97 8.73 23.15
C THR A 165 -4.89 7.81 23.73
N GLY A 166 -4.89 7.60 25.05
CA GLY A 166 -3.79 7.00 25.82
C GLY A 166 -2.68 7.99 26.20
N GLU A 167 -2.58 9.13 25.51
CA GLU A 167 -1.60 10.20 25.72
C GLU A 167 -2.18 11.57 25.37
N GLN A 168 -1.81 12.62 26.11
CA GLN A 168 -2.22 13.99 25.79
C GLN A 168 -1.80 14.41 24.38
N PRO A 169 -2.49 15.39 23.74
CA PRO A 169 -1.99 15.96 22.51
C PRO A 169 -0.57 16.50 22.78
N PRO A 170 0.41 16.16 21.94
CA PRO A 170 1.79 16.54 22.16
C PRO A 170 2.02 18.06 22.22
N VAL A 171 1.08 18.82 21.64
CA VAL A 171 1.08 20.28 21.63
C VAL A 171 -0.30 20.79 22.01
N ALA A 172 -0.34 21.59 23.07
CA ALA A 172 -1.55 22.27 23.51
C ALA A 172 -2.03 23.23 22.43
N GLY A 173 -3.33 23.17 22.11
CA GLY A 173 -3.98 24.11 21.20
C GLY A 173 -3.78 23.87 19.71
N ARG A 174 -2.89 22.95 19.27
CA ARG A 174 -2.75 22.58 17.85
C ARG A 174 -2.25 21.15 17.62
N TYR A 175 -3.00 20.34 16.88
CA TYR A 175 -2.60 18.99 16.50
C TYR A 175 -3.36 18.47 15.28
N ALA A 176 -2.89 17.37 14.68
CA ALA A 176 -3.49 16.77 13.49
C ALA A 176 -4.03 15.36 13.79
N LEU A 177 -5.31 15.12 13.53
CA LEU A 177 -5.97 13.82 13.70
C LEU A 177 -6.07 13.04 12.39
N CYS A 178 -5.83 11.74 12.46
CA CYS A 178 -5.92 10.83 11.31
C CYS A 178 -7.36 10.71 10.79
N ARG A 179 -7.57 11.03 9.52
CA ARG A 179 -8.86 10.85 8.82
C ARG A 179 -8.91 9.61 7.92
N CYS A 180 -7.75 9.14 7.44
CA CYS A 180 -7.65 8.06 6.45
C CYS A 180 -7.77 6.63 7.02
N GLY A 181 -7.75 6.47 8.35
CA GLY A 181 -7.76 5.16 9.02
C GLY A 181 -6.43 4.39 9.00
N ALA A 182 -5.42 4.85 8.26
CA ALA A 182 -4.18 4.09 8.04
C ALA A 182 -2.97 4.54 8.88
N SER A 183 -3.06 5.66 9.61
CA SER A 183 -1.95 6.14 10.46
C SER A 183 -1.46 5.03 11.40
N LYS A 184 -0.15 4.92 11.59
CA LYS A 184 0.46 4.06 12.62
C LYS A 184 0.51 4.75 13.97
N ASN A 185 0.41 6.08 14.01
CA ASN A 185 0.42 6.89 15.22
C ASN A 185 -1.00 7.35 15.65
N LYS A 186 -2.03 6.52 15.47
CA LYS A 186 -3.41 6.88 15.82
C LYS A 186 -3.51 7.31 17.29
N PRO A 187 -4.34 8.32 17.61
CA PRO A 187 -5.28 9.01 16.74
C PRO A 187 -4.67 10.11 15.86
N TYR A 188 -3.37 10.34 15.94
CA TYR A 188 -2.69 11.43 15.23
C TYR A 188 -2.34 11.05 13.79
N CYS A 189 -2.20 12.07 12.94
CA CYS A 189 -1.74 11.90 11.56
C CYS A 189 -0.21 11.78 11.52
N ASP A 190 0.31 10.83 10.73
CA ASP A 190 1.74 10.59 10.51
C ASP A 190 2.11 10.68 9.01
N GLY A 191 1.26 11.32 8.20
CA GLY A 191 1.47 11.42 6.75
C GLY A 191 1.09 10.19 5.93
N THR A 192 0.71 9.05 6.54
CA THR A 192 0.38 7.79 5.83
C THR A 192 -0.73 7.95 4.78
N HIS A 193 -1.58 8.98 4.90
CA HIS A 193 -2.64 9.29 3.92
C HIS A 193 -2.13 9.49 2.49
N TRP A 194 -0.91 10.01 2.31
CA TRP A 194 -0.25 10.09 0.99
C TRP A 194 0.08 8.71 0.43
N ALA A 195 0.67 7.84 1.25
CA ALA A 195 1.10 6.50 0.84
C ALA A 195 -0.07 5.58 0.51
N VAL A 196 -1.20 5.73 1.19
CA VAL A 196 -2.42 4.94 0.93
C VAL A 196 -3.33 5.57 -0.13
N GLY A 197 -2.97 6.74 -0.67
CA GLY A 197 -3.79 7.45 -1.65
C GLY A 197 -5.19 7.77 -1.14
N PHE A 198 -5.29 8.33 0.07
CA PHE A 198 -6.58 8.65 0.67
C PHE A 198 -7.35 9.65 -0.21
N ASP A 199 -8.59 9.29 -0.55
CA ASP A 199 -9.52 10.10 -1.33
C ASP A 199 -10.79 10.32 -0.50
N GLU A 200 -11.07 11.58 -0.18
CA GLU A 200 -12.21 11.94 0.65
C GLU A 200 -13.56 11.81 -0.07
N ASN A 201 -13.57 11.76 -1.40
CA ASN A 201 -14.79 11.59 -2.19
C ASN A 201 -15.13 10.12 -2.43
N ARG A 202 -14.19 9.21 -2.16
CA ARG A 202 -14.42 7.77 -2.31
C ARG A 202 -15.24 7.25 -1.11
N GLY A 203 -16.40 6.64 -1.38
CA GLY A 203 -17.24 5.97 -0.38
C GLY A 203 -16.66 4.65 0.15
N PRO A 204 -17.42 3.90 0.97
CA PRO A 204 -17.07 2.56 1.40
C PRO A 204 -16.80 1.72 0.15
N GLN A 205 -15.64 1.08 0.07
CA GLN A 205 -15.39 0.17 -1.03
C GLN A 205 -16.36 -1.01 -0.90
N ALA A 206 -17.39 -1.02 -1.74
CA ALA A 206 -18.35 -2.11 -1.81
C ALA A 206 -17.66 -3.36 -2.34
N GLY A 207 -17.54 -4.38 -1.47
CA GLY A 207 -17.11 -5.72 -1.85
C GLY A 207 -15.89 -6.19 -1.08
N VAL A 208 -16.14 -7.11 -0.14
CA VAL A 208 -15.21 -7.87 0.71
C VAL A 208 -14.77 -7.13 1.99
N TRP A 209 -15.39 -7.53 3.11
CA TRP A 209 -14.84 -7.31 4.45
C TRP A 209 -13.52 -8.06 4.56
N ILE A 210 -12.45 -7.34 4.86
CA ILE A 210 -11.12 -7.89 5.03
C ILE A 210 -10.60 -7.40 6.39
N PRO A 211 -10.45 -8.28 7.39
CA PRO A 211 -10.03 -7.87 8.72
C PRO A 211 -8.61 -7.26 8.68
N PRO A 212 -8.35 -6.17 9.43
CA PRO A 212 -7.01 -5.62 9.56
C PRO A 212 -6.11 -6.67 10.22
N GLY A 213 -4.97 -6.97 9.59
CA GLY A 213 -4.00 -7.97 10.07
C GLY A 213 -4.32 -9.44 9.72
N GLY A 214 -5.57 -9.79 9.41
CA GLY A 214 -5.98 -11.18 9.13
C GLY A 214 -5.65 -11.66 7.72
N MET A 215 -5.87 -10.83 6.69
CA MET A 215 -5.61 -11.24 5.30
C MET A 215 -4.11 -11.39 4.99
N ARG A 216 -3.23 -10.66 5.68
CA ARG A 216 -1.79 -10.91 5.55
C ARG A 216 -1.45 -12.34 5.94
N ARG A 217 -1.92 -12.80 7.10
CA ARG A 217 -1.61 -14.15 7.58
C ARG A 217 -2.34 -15.22 6.78
N PHE A 218 -3.63 -15.03 6.49
CA PHE A 218 -4.43 -16.00 5.76
C PHE A 218 -4.00 -16.13 4.29
N SER A 219 -3.81 -15.03 3.55
CA SER A 219 -3.40 -15.10 2.14
C SER A 219 -1.94 -15.57 1.99
N LEU A 220 -1.04 -15.21 2.90
CA LEU A 220 0.33 -15.75 2.89
C LEU A 220 0.34 -17.24 3.26
N ALA A 221 -0.46 -17.67 4.25
CA ALA A 221 -0.57 -19.08 4.61
C ALA A 221 -1.20 -19.91 3.48
N ALA A 222 -2.32 -19.46 2.91
CA ALA A 222 -2.97 -20.14 1.79
C ALA A 222 -2.07 -20.18 0.55
N GLY A 223 -1.36 -19.08 0.26
CA GLY A 223 -0.36 -19.03 -0.81
C GLY A 223 0.81 -19.98 -0.58
N ALA A 224 1.35 -20.04 0.64
CA ALA A 224 2.43 -20.94 1.00
C ALA A 224 1.99 -22.41 0.96
N VAL A 225 0.78 -22.72 1.44
CA VAL A 225 0.20 -24.07 1.37
C VAL A 225 -0.02 -24.50 -0.07
N LEU A 226 -0.54 -23.62 -0.94
CA LEU A 226 -0.70 -23.91 -2.36
C LEU A 226 0.66 -24.17 -3.03
N LEU A 227 1.63 -23.29 -2.81
CA LEU A 227 2.97 -23.41 -3.39
C LEU A 227 3.67 -24.70 -2.93
N ALA A 228 3.68 -24.96 -1.62
CA ALA A 228 4.28 -26.15 -1.04
C ALA A 228 3.56 -27.42 -1.45
N GLY A 229 2.22 -27.41 -1.47
CA GLY A 229 1.40 -28.56 -1.86
C GLY A 229 1.60 -28.94 -3.32
N VAL A 230 1.58 -27.97 -4.24
CA VAL A 230 1.83 -28.24 -5.67
C VAL A 230 3.28 -28.72 -5.89
N THR A 231 4.25 -28.08 -5.24
CA THR A 231 5.66 -28.50 -5.31
C THR A 231 5.84 -29.95 -4.84
N ALA A 232 5.31 -30.27 -3.65
CA ALA A 232 5.41 -31.61 -3.07
C ALA A 232 4.69 -32.66 -3.94
N ALA A 233 3.54 -32.33 -4.52
CA ALA A 233 2.82 -33.23 -5.40
C ALA A 233 3.62 -33.55 -6.67
N ILE A 234 4.21 -32.55 -7.34
CA ILE A 234 5.02 -32.76 -8.54
C ILE A 234 6.26 -33.61 -8.22
N LEU A 235 6.99 -33.28 -7.15
CA LEU A 235 8.17 -34.03 -6.73
C LEU A 235 7.82 -35.47 -6.30
N ALA A 236 6.65 -35.69 -5.70
CA ALA A 236 6.19 -37.04 -5.36
C ALA A 236 5.83 -37.88 -6.60
N ILE A 237 5.24 -37.27 -7.64
CA ILE A 237 4.98 -37.94 -8.92
C ILE A 237 6.30 -38.33 -9.59
N GLU A 238 7.30 -37.44 -9.57
CA GLU A 238 8.66 -37.71 -10.04
C GLU A 238 9.30 -38.87 -9.28
N ALA A 239 9.34 -38.81 -7.95
CA ALA A 239 9.93 -39.84 -7.11
C ALA A 239 9.25 -41.21 -7.27
N ALA A 240 7.96 -41.23 -7.60
CA ALA A 240 7.20 -42.44 -7.87
C ALA A 240 7.35 -42.96 -9.31
N GLY A 241 8.10 -42.28 -10.18
CA GLY A 241 8.24 -42.65 -11.59
C GLY A 241 6.94 -42.56 -12.39
N LYS A 242 5.97 -41.75 -11.93
CA LYS A 242 4.61 -41.68 -12.50
C LYS A 242 4.45 -40.55 -13.53
N TRP A 243 5.55 -40.08 -14.12
CA TRP A 243 5.55 -38.95 -15.06
C TRP A 243 4.69 -39.20 -16.30
N SER A 244 4.70 -40.45 -16.77
CA SER A 244 3.95 -40.95 -17.93
C SER A 244 2.75 -41.82 -17.53
N ALA A 245 2.29 -41.72 -16.28
CA ALA A 245 1.08 -42.41 -15.85
C ALA A 245 -0.13 -41.98 -16.69
N PRO A 246 -1.18 -42.80 -16.80
CA PRO A 246 -2.38 -42.45 -17.55
C PRO A 246 -2.93 -41.09 -17.14
N GLY A 247 -3.18 -40.25 -18.13
CA GLY A 247 -3.77 -38.93 -17.99
C GLY A 247 -5.24 -38.94 -17.59
N PHE A 248 -5.78 -37.75 -17.30
CA PHE A 248 -7.20 -37.53 -16.99
C PHE A 248 -7.92 -36.69 -18.07
N LEU A 249 -7.18 -36.18 -19.04
CA LEU A 249 -7.69 -35.52 -20.23
C LEU A 249 -7.32 -36.36 -21.47
N PHE A 250 -7.28 -35.72 -22.63
CA PHE A 250 -7.21 -36.35 -23.94
C PHE A 250 -5.79 -36.81 -24.32
N SER A 251 -4.72 -36.37 -23.64
CA SER A 251 -3.33 -36.71 -23.99
C SER A 251 -2.91 -38.14 -23.63
N GLY A 252 -3.66 -38.80 -22.74
CA GLY A 252 -3.27 -40.09 -22.18
C GLY A 252 -2.10 -40.05 -21.19
N ALA A 253 -1.52 -38.87 -20.90
CA ALA A 253 -0.39 -38.72 -19.97
C ALA A 253 -0.67 -37.71 -18.84
N LEU A 254 -0.35 -38.09 -17.61
CA LEU A 254 -0.68 -37.34 -16.40
C LEU A 254 -0.05 -35.95 -16.33
N ILE A 255 1.24 -35.82 -16.62
CA ILE A 255 1.94 -34.52 -16.46
C ILE A 255 1.51 -33.47 -17.51
N PRO A 256 1.41 -33.78 -18.81
CA PRO A 256 0.85 -32.85 -19.79
C PRO A 256 -0.55 -32.35 -19.40
N ASP A 257 -1.41 -33.24 -18.90
CA ASP A 257 -2.77 -32.89 -18.46
C ASP A 257 -2.76 -31.98 -17.23
N LEU A 258 -1.94 -32.31 -16.22
CA LEU A 258 -1.77 -31.48 -15.03
C LEU A 258 -1.20 -30.11 -15.38
N ASN A 259 -0.21 -30.04 -16.27
CA ASN A 259 0.40 -28.79 -16.70
C ASN A 259 -0.63 -27.90 -17.41
N LEU A 260 -1.45 -28.46 -18.31
CA LEU A 260 -2.51 -27.71 -18.98
C LEU A 260 -3.55 -27.19 -17.99
N ALA A 261 -4.01 -28.02 -17.05
CA ALA A 261 -4.98 -27.61 -16.04
C ALA A 261 -4.44 -26.51 -15.12
N LEU A 262 -3.19 -26.64 -14.66
CA LEU A 262 -2.52 -25.64 -13.83
C LEU A 262 -2.34 -24.31 -14.58
N GLN A 263 -2.05 -24.37 -15.88
CA GLN A 263 -1.91 -23.18 -16.73
C GLN A 263 -3.24 -22.42 -16.87
N VAL A 264 -4.36 -23.12 -17.07
CA VAL A 264 -5.70 -22.52 -17.09
C VAL A 264 -6.02 -21.84 -15.76
N LEU A 265 -5.78 -22.53 -14.65
CA LEU A 265 -6.00 -21.98 -13.30
C LEU A 265 -5.14 -20.74 -13.04
N LEU A 266 -3.89 -20.77 -13.47
CA LEU A 266 -2.94 -19.67 -13.30
C LEU A 266 -3.39 -18.42 -14.04
N VAL A 267 -3.78 -18.52 -15.30
CA VAL A 267 -4.22 -17.36 -16.07
C VAL A 267 -5.57 -16.83 -15.57
N ALA A 268 -6.48 -17.72 -15.14
CA ALA A 268 -7.70 -17.31 -14.45
C ALA A 268 -7.41 -16.54 -13.15
N GLY A 269 -6.47 -17.03 -12.34
CA GLY A 269 -6.03 -16.41 -11.10
C GLY A 269 -5.36 -15.05 -11.29
N LEU A 270 -4.48 -14.91 -12.29
CA LEU A 270 -3.86 -13.63 -12.65
C LEU A 270 -4.90 -12.62 -13.15
N THR A 271 -5.87 -13.07 -13.95
CA THR A 271 -6.99 -12.25 -14.44
C THR A 271 -7.90 -11.79 -13.30
N PHE A 272 -8.21 -12.68 -12.35
CA PHE A 272 -8.93 -12.32 -11.14
C PHE A 272 -8.18 -11.26 -10.31
N GLY A 273 -6.85 -11.40 -10.21
CA GLY A 273 -6.03 -10.37 -9.58
C GLY A 273 -6.13 -9.01 -10.29
N ALA A 274 -6.16 -8.97 -11.62
CA ALA A 274 -6.36 -7.72 -12.35
C ALA A 274 -7.76 -7.11 -12.10
N TRP A 275 -8.78 -7.95 -11.95
CA TRP A 275 -10.12 -7.54 -11.53
C TRP A 275 -10.12 -6.92 -10.12
N LEU A 276 -9.40 -7.50 -9.15
CA LEU A 276 -9.25 -6.93 -7.80
C LEU A 276 -8.65 -5.52 -7.83
N ALA A 277 -7.64 -5.30 -8.68
CA ALA A 277 -7.04 -3.97 -8.86
C ALA A 277 -8.04 -2.95 -9.41
N LYS A 278 -8.85 -3.33 -10.41
CA LYS A 278 -9.90 -2.48 -10.98
C LYS A 278 -10.97 -2.11 -9.95
N ARG A 279 -11.24 -2.99 -8.98
CA ARG A 279 -12.16 -2.73 -7.86
C ARG A 279 -11.56 -1.87 -6.74
N GLY A 280 -10.29 -1.48 -6.84
CA GLY A 280 -9.60 -0.66 -5.84
C GLY A 280 -8.98 -1.44 -4.69
N ASN A 281 -9.07 -2.78 -4.69
CA ASN A 281 -8.49 -3.63 -3.65
C ASN A 281 -7.02 -3.97 -3.96
N ILE A 282 -6.15 -2.97 -3.80
CA ILE A 282 -4.72 -3.07 -4.16
C ILE A 282 -3.97 -4.08 -3.29
N ALA A 283 -4.36 -4.23 -2.01
CA ALA A 283 -3.72 -5.17 -1.11
C ALA A 283 -3.98 -6.62 -1.53
N ALA A 284 -5.25 -6.98 -1.79
CA ALA A 284 -5.61 -8.33 -2.25
C ALA A 284 -5.04 -8.61 -3.64
N HIS A 285 -5.07 -7.62 -4.56
CA HIS A 285 -4.38 -7.72 -5.84
C HIS A 285 -2.90 -8.08 -5.66
N ARG A 286 -2.18 -7.36 -4.78
CA ARG A 286 -0.76 -7.64 -4.52
C ARG A 286 -0.54 -9.07 -4.04
N TYR A 287 -1.29 -9.55 -3.05
CA TYR A 287 -1.11 -10.93 -2.56
C TYR A 287 -1.43 -11.96 -3.64
N ASN A 288 -2.54 -11.78 -4.37
CA ASN A 288 -2.94 -12.66 -5.46
C ASN A 288 -1.86 -12.75 -6.54
N GLN A 289 -1.34 -11.60 -7.01
CA GLN A 289 -0.30 -11.57 -8.04
C GLN A 289 0.99 -12.24 -7.55
N THR A 290 1.43 -11.95 -6.31
CA THR A 290 2.61 -12.61 -5.73
C THR A 290 2.46 -14.13 -5.73
N ILE A 291 1.31 -14.66 -5.29
CA ILE A 291 1.09 -16.12 -5.20
C ILE A 291 1.13 -16.77 -6.58
N TRP A 292 0.36 -16.24 -7.54
CA TRP A 292 0.26 -16.85 -8.87
C TRP A 292 1.54 -16.72 -9.68
N VAL A 293 2.27 -15.61 -9.57
CA VAL A 293 3.55 -15.43 -10.27
C VAL A 293 4.64 -16.33 -9.66
N LEU A 294 4.68 -16.49 -8.33
CA LEU A 294 5.62 -17.42 -7.70
C LEU A 294 5.29 -18.87 -8.03
N LEU A 295 3.99 -19.24 -8.02
CA LEU A 295 3.55 -20.56 -8.47
C LEU A 295 3.97 -20.80 -9.91
N ASN A 296 3.77 -19.83 -10.80
CA ASN A 296 4.25 -19.92 -12.18
C ASN A 296 5.76 -20.19 -12.25
N ALA A 297 6.57 -19.43 -11.50
CA ALA A 297 8.02 -19.58 -11.52
C ALA A 297 8.44 -20.99 -11.05
N VAL A 298 7.79 -21.53 -10.02
CA VAL A 298 8.01 -22.91 -9.57
C VAL A 298 7.62 -23.92 -10.65
N LEU A 299 6.46 -23.77 -11.28
CA LEU A 299 6.02 -24.67 -12.36
C LEU A 299 6.95 -24.65 -13.56
N VAL A 300 7.45 -23.48 -13.96
CA VAL A 300 8.47 -23.34 -15.01
C VAL A 300 9.73 -24.13 -14.65
N VAL A 301 10.22 -24.03 -13.43
CA VAL A 301 11.42 -24.78 -13.00
C VAL A 301 11.15 -26.29 -12.96
N LEU A 302 10.06 -26.73 -12.35
CA LEU A 302 9.83 -28.17 -12.11
C LEU A 302 9.35 -28.93 -13.35
N ILE A 303 8.52 -28.33 -14.19
CA ILE A 303 7.91 -29.00 -15.34
C ILE A 303 8.67 -28.65 -16.62
N MET A 304 8.95 -27.37 -16.85
CA MET A 304 9.49 -26.93 -18.14
C MET A 304 11.00 -27.15 -18.28
N ALA A 305 11.81 -26.89 -17.25
CA ALA A 305 13.25 -27.12 -17.34
C ALA A 305 13.57 -28.60 -17.63
N ARG A 306 12.85 -29.51 -16.95
CA ARG A 306 12.93 -30.97 -17.17
C ARG A 306 12.45 -31.38 -18.56
N GLY A 307 11.34 -30.79 -19.04
CA GLY A 307 10.83 -31.04 -20.38
C GLY A 307 11.79 -30.59 -21.48
N MET A 308 12.54 -29.51 -21.24
CA MET A 308 13.54 -29.00 -22.19
C MET A 308 14.84 -29.82 -22.20
N GLU A 309 15.27 -30.41 -21.07
CA GLU A 309 16.42 -31.34 -21.06
C GLU A 309 16.24 -32.47 -22.09
N ASN A 310 15.01 -32.97 -22.24
CA ASN A 310 14.67 -34.02 -23.21
C ASN A 310 14.50 -33.49 -24.65
N ALA A 311 14.22 -32.19 -24.84
CA ALA A 311 13.92 -31.59 -26.14
C ALA A 311 15.10 -30.83 -26.78
N ALA A 312 16.09 -30.41 -25.99
CA ALA A 312 17.15 -29.47 -26.40
C ALA A 312 18.20 -30.06 -27.35
N PHE A 313 18.27 -31.38 -27.55
CA PHE A 313 19.34 -32.01 -28.35
C PHE A 313 18.97 -32.27 -29.83
N GLU A 314 17.69 -32.29 -30.21
CA GLU A 314 17.28 -32.70 -31.58
C GLU A 314 16.83 -31.54 -32.50
N ALA A 315 16.60 -30.33 -31.99
CA ALA A 315 15.57 -29.45 -32.56
C ALA A 315 16.02 -28.14 -33.27
N ALA A 316 17.26 -27.67 -33.14
CA ALA A 316 17.62 -26.33 -33.64
C ALA A 316 17.64 -26.23 -35.19
N SER A 317 17.91 -27.32 -35.91
CA SER A 317 18.02 -27.34 -37.38
C SER A 317 16.67 -27.36 -38.11
N ASP A 318 15.58 -27.73 -37.43
CA ASP A 318 14.26 -28.01 -38.04
C ASP A 318 13.15 -27.07 -37.56
N LEU A 319 13.49 -25.83 -37.18
CA LEU A 319 12.55 -24.81 -36.69
C LEU A 319 11.37 -24.50 -37.61
N ALA A 320 11.39 -24.96 -38.87
CA ALA A 320 10.23 -24.87 -39.78
C ALA A 320 9.06 -25.79 -39.37
N LYS A 321 9.31 -26.86 -38.60
CA LYS A 321 8.27 -27.81 -38.17
C LYS A 321 7.45 -27.21 -37.01
N PRO A 322 6.11 -27.14 -37.10
CA PRO A 322 5.28 -26.53 -36.05
C PRO A 322 5.43 -27.14 -34.66
N HIS A 323 5.59 -28.47 -34.56
CA HIS A 323 5.80 -29.16 -33.28
C HIS A 323 7.15 -28.80 -32.62
N ILE A 324 8.09 -28.20 -33.37
CA ILE A 324 9.36 -27.69 -32.85
C ILE A 324 9.28 -26.19 -32.59
N LEU A 325 8.77 -25.41 -33.55
CA LEU A 325 8.71 -23.94 -33.46
C LEU A 325 7.87 -23.45 -32.27
N VAL A 326 6.71 -24.07 -32.05
CA VAL A 326 5.75 -23.60 -31.03
C VAL A 326 6.32 -23.73 -29.61
N PRO A 327 6.95 -24.85 -29.21
CA PRO A 327 7.70 -24.92 -27.95
C PRO A 327 8.76 -23.84 -27.76
N TRP A 328 9.55 -23.52 -28.80
CA TRP A 328 10.55 -22.47 -28.71
C TRP A 328 9.94 -21.08 -28.53
N LEU A 329 8.87 -20.76 -29.27
CA LEU A 329 8.12 -19.51 -29.09
C LEU A 329 7.53 -19.42 -27.68
N HIS A 330 6.96 -20.53 -27.18
CA HIS A 330 6.41 -20.61 -25.83
C HIS A 330 7.49 -20.36 -24.76
N ALA A 331 8.66 -20.98 -24.89
CA ALA A 331 9.78 -20.79 -23.97
C ALA A 331 10.31 -19.34 -23.99
N ALA A 332 10.46 -18.75 -25.19
CA ALA A 332 10.96 -17.38 -25.34
C ALA A 332 9.98 -16.35 -24.74
N VAL A 333 8.71 -16.39 -25.15
CA VAL A 333 7.68 -15.48 -24.63
C VAL A 333 7.42 -15.73 -23.14
N GLY A 334 7.46 -17.00 -22.71
CA GLY A 334 7.33 -17.42 -21.31
C GLY A 334 8.43 -16.83 -20.43
N THR A 335 9.69 -16.89 -20.88
CA THR A 335 10.85 -16.36 -20.14
C THR A 335 10.73 -14.85 -19.92
N VAL A 336 10.37 -14.11 -20.97
CA VAL A 336 10.15 -12.65 -20.87
C VAL A 336 8.99 -12.34 -19.92
N THR A 337 7.89 -13.08 -20.03
CA THR A 337 6.67 -12.88 -19.24
C THR A 337 6.90 -13.16 -17.75
N VAL A 338 7.52 -14.30 -17.40
CA VAL A 338 7.79 -14.64 -15.99
C VAL A 338 8.79 -13.69 -15.37
N SER A 339 9.82 -13.27 -16.12
CA SER A 339 10.81 -12.29 -15.64
C SER A 339 10.15 -10.94 -15.34
N ALA A 340 9.30 -10.45 -16.24
CA ALA A 340 8.53 -9.22 -16.02
C ALA A 340 7.56 -9.35 -14.83
N GLY A 341 6.90 -10.50 -14.69
CA GLY A 341 6.04 -10.82 -13.55
C GLY A 341 6.79 -10.78 -12.22
N LEU A 342 7.95 -11.46 -12.14
CA LEU A 342 8.82 -11.49 -10.97
C LEU A 342 9.31 -10.09 -10.58
N TRP A 343 9.72 -9.29 -11.57
CA TRP A 343 10.13 -7.90 -11.35
C TRP A 343 8.98 -7.06 -10.77
N LEU A 344 7.78 -7.16 -11.36
CA LEU A 344 6.60 -6.42 -10.92
C LEU A 344 6.22 -6.79 -9.48
N ILE A 345 6.19 -8.08 -9.12
CA ILE A 345 5.87 -8.47 -7.74
C ILE A 345 6.97 -8.05 -6.76
N ALA A 346 8.25 -8.04 -7.16
CA ALA A 346 9.34 -7.54 -6.33
C ALA A 346 9.18 -6.04 -6.06
N GLN A 347 8.82 -5.25 -7.07
CA GLN A 347 8.49 -3.83 -6.91
C GLN A 347 7.26 -3.62 -6.02
N MET A 348 6.17 -4.37 -6.25
CA MET A 348 4.93 -4.23 -5.48
C MET A 348 5.07 -4.57 -3.99
N ASN A 349 6.02 -5.44 -3.65
CA ASN A 349 6.33 -5.84 -2.28
C ASN A 349 7.47 -5.02 -1.65
N GLY A 350 8.02 -4.04 -2.37
CA GLY A 350 9.08 -3.16 -1.85
C GLY A 350 10.44 -3.84 -1.71
N LEU A 351 10.69 -4.91 -2.46
CA LEU A 351 11.96 -5.64 -2.47
C LEU A 351 13.00 -5.01 -3.40
N LEU A 352 12.55 -4.18 -4.36
CA LEU A 352 13.45 -3.49 -5.29
C LEU A 352 13.91 -2.12 -4.75
N PRO A 353 15.19 -1.77 -4.90
CA PRO A 353 15.69 -0.43 -4.58
C PRO A 353 15.13 0.61 -5.56
N LYS A 354 15.02 1.87 -5.11
CA LYS A 354 14.40 2.98 -5.88
C LYS A 354 14.88 3.13 -7.34
N PRO A 355 16.17 2.97 -7.68
CA PRO A 355 16.63 3.09 -9.06
C PRO A 355 16.04 2.06 -10.03
N LEU A 356 15.64 0.89 -9.51
CA LEU A 356 15.06 -0.19 -10.31
C LEU A 356 13.53 -0.08 -10.46
N HIS A 357 12.91 0.98 -9.91
CA HIS A 357 11.48 1.18 -10.06
C HIS A 357 11.10 1.64 -11.47
N VAL A 358 10.23 0.86 -12.12
CA VAL A 358 9.66 1.23 -13.42
C VAL A 358 8.55 2.26 -13.21
N ARG A 359 8.67 3.44 -13.85
CA ARG A 359 7.67 4.53 -13.79
C ARG A 359 6.38 4.20 -14.57
N GLY A 360 6.49 3.45 -15.66
CA GLY A 360 5.37 2.97 -16.51
C GLY A 360 4.73 1.65 -16.07
N TRP A 361 4.76 1.33 -14.77
CA TRP A 361 4.39 0.01 -14.24
C TRP A 361 2.98 -0.47 -14.61
N LYS A 362 1.99 0.43 -14.79
CA LYS A 362 0.62 0.05 -15.18
C LYS A 362 0.56 -0.56 -16.58
N THR A 363 1.31 0.00 -17.52
CA THR A 363 1.40 -0.53 -18.89
C THR A 363 2.11 -1.87 -18.87
N LEU A 364 3.23 -1.95 -18.15
CA LEU A 364 3.99 -3.20 -17.99
C LEU A 364 3.13 -4.31 -17.36
N MET A 365 2.32 -4.01 -16.34
CA MET A 365 1.39 -5.00 -15.75
C MET A 365 0.38 -5.55 -16.76
N ARG A 366 -0.21 -4.69 -17.60
CA ARG A 366 -1.18 -5.11 -18.62
C ARG A 366 -0.52 -5.95 -19.71
N LEU A 367 0.65 -5.53 -20.17
CA LEU A 367 1.44 -6.28 -21.16
C LEU A 367 1.88 -7.63 -20.59
N THR A 368 2.27 -7.70 -19.33
CA THR A 368 2.66 -8.94 -18.66
C THR A 368 1.46 -9.90 -18.57
N LEU A 369 0.27 -9.42 -18.18
CA LEU A 369 -0.94 -10.25 -18.18
C LEU A 369 -1.32 -10.74 -19.59
N ALA A 370 -1.20 -9.88 -20.61
CA ALA A 370 -1.39 -10.30 -22.00
C ALA A 370 -0.37 -11.36 -22.42
N GLY A 371 0.90 -11.20 -22.02
CA GLY A 371 1.95 -12.20 -22.21
C GLY A 371 1.58 -13.55 -21.61
N TYR A 372 1.03 -13.58 -20.38
CA TYR A 372 0.56 -14.82 -19.74
C TYR A 372 -0.55 -15.51 -20.55
N TRP A 373 -1.49 -14.75 -21.12
CA TRP A 373 -2.52 -15.29 -22.02
C TRP A 373 -1.93 -15.85 -23.32
N VAL A 374 -0.94 -15.17 -23.92
CA VAL A 374 -0.24 -15.66 -25.11
C VAL A 374 0.52 -16.97 -24.81
N VAL A 375 1.23 -17.01 -23.69
CA VAL A 375 1.95 -18.22 -23.23
C VAL A 375 0.98 -19.37 -22.99
N ALA A 376 -0.20 -19.12 -22.43
CA ALA A 376 -1.24 -20.13 -22.26
C ALA A 376 -1.82 -20.64 -23.58
N ALA A 377 -2.07 -19.76 -24.55
CA ALA A 377 -2.50 -20.17 -25.88
C ALA A 377 -1.44 -21.04 -26.58
N LEU A 378 -0.16 -20.68 -26.46
CA LEU A 378 0.94 -21.49 -26.98
C LEU A 378 1.06 -22.85 -26.25
N GLY A 379 0.86 -22.88 -24.93
CA GLY A 379 0.85 -24.13 -24.16
C GLY A 379 -0.26 -25.10 -24.62
N PHE A 380 -1.46 -24.58 -24.88
CA PHE A 380 -2.54 -25.37 -25.49
C PHE A 380 -2.17 -25.87 -26.89
N ALA A 381 -1.52 -25.03 -27.71
CA ALA A 381 -1.06 -25.43 -29.04
C ALA A 381 -0.01 -26.56 -28.98
N ILE A 382 0.92 -26.51 -28.02
CA ILE A 382 1.88 -27.61 -27.78
C ILE A 382 1.12 -28.88 -27.41
N TYR A 383 0.19 -28.80 -26.46
CA TYR A 383 -0.60 -29.94 -26.02
C TYR A 383 -1.34 -30.60 -27.20
N TYR A 384 -1.95 -29.80 -28.07
CA TYR A 384 -2.61 -30.30 -29.28
C TYR A 384 -1.63 -30.95 -30.26
N LEU A 385 -0.52 -30.28 -30.58
CA LEU A 385 0.44 -30.74 -31.59
C LEU A 385 1.25 -31.98 -31.19
N TRP A 386 1.44 -32.20 -29.89
CA TRP A 386 2.28 -33.31 -29.39
C TRP A 386 1.48 -34.51 -28.90
N PHE A 387 0.22 -34.31 -28.50
CA PHE A 387 -0.56 -35.36 -27.84
C PHE A 387 -1.91 -35.68 -28.48
N LEU A 388 -2.47 -34.79 -29.31
CA LEU A 388 -3.79 -34.99 -29.94
C LEU A 388 -3.74 -35.16 -31.46
N ARG A 389 -2.59 -34.88 -32.07
CA ARG A 389 -2.34 -34.99 -33.50
C ARG A 389 -1.13 -35.89 -33.72
#